data_AF-A0A1X4HVZ9-F1
#
_entry.id   AF-A0A1X4HVZ9-F1
#
_cell.length_a   1.000
_cell.length_b   1.000
_cell.length_c   1.000
_cell.angle_alpha   90.00
_cell.angle_beta   90.00
_cell.angle_gamma   90.00
#
_symmetry.space_group_name_H-M   'P 1'
#
loop_
_entity.id
_entity.type
_entity.pdbx_description
1 polymer ?
#
loop_
_entity_poly.entity_id
_entity_poly.type
_entity_poly.pdbx_seq_one_letter_code
_entity_poly.pdbx_strand_id
1 'polypeptide(L)'
;THARVERVEPGAAVLDDGTRLPAGAVVVGIGARPATAWLAGSGIELGAHGEVVADRRLATSLPDVYAVGDCASFPSGRYGERLLVHHWDNALQGPRTVAVNVLGAATGREPVVYDPVPYFWSEQFGRFVQYAGHHADADRTVWRGDPAEAAWSVCWLRGSRLVALLAVGRPRDLAQGRRLIEAGTEMDAEALADPARPLKSATA
;
A
#
# COMPACT_ATOMS: atom_id res chain seq x y z
N THR A 1 -10.65 13.62 15.24
CA THR A 1 -10.20 14.79 16.04
C THR A 1 -9.23 15.58 15.19
N HIS A 2 -9.51 16.85 14.89
CA HIS A 2 -8.62 17.70 14.10
C HIS A 2 -7.53 18.35 14.98
N ALA A 3 -7.12 17.68 16.07
CA ALA A 3 -6.15 18.20 17.03
C ALA A 3 -4.72 17.95 16.53
N ARG A 4 -3.89 18.99 16.42
CA ARG A 4 -2.47 18.87 16.06
C ARG A 4 -1.63 19.02 17.32
N VAL A 5 -0.64 18.16 17.48
CA VAL A 5 0.38 18.31 18.53
C VAL A 5 1.47 19.22 17.98
N GLU A 6 1.70 20.36 18.64
CA GLU A 6 2.77 21.30 18.30
C GLU A 6 4.12 20.80 18.85
N ARG A 7 4.14 20.35 20.11
CA ARG A 7 5.35 19.86 20.78
C ARG A 7 5.04 18.90 21.91
N VAL A 8 6.05 18.10 22.28
CA VAL A 8 6.03 17.22 23.46
C VAL A 8 7.00 17.79 24.49
N GLU A 9 6.54 17.91 25.73
CA GLU A 9 7.30 18.41 26.88
C GLU A 9 7.31 17.34 27.98
N PRO A 10 8.22 17.41 28.97
CA PRO A 10 8.14 16.54 30.14
C PRO A 10 6.75 16.59 30.80
N GLY A 11 6.05 15.44 30.81
CA GLY A 11 4.73 15.30 31.42
C GLY A 11 3.54 15.79 30.59
N ALA A 12 3.73 16.25 29.35
CA ALA A 12 2.62 16.76 28.52
C ALA A 12 2.85 16.70 27.00
N ALA A 13 1.73 16.60 26.26
CA ALA A 13 1.67 16.97 24.85
C ALA A 13 0.94 18.32 24.72
N VAL A 14 1.52 19.25 23.97
CA VAL A 14 0.93 20.59 23.75
C VAL A 14 0.33 20.64 22.35
N LEU A 15 -0.94 21.00 22.28
CA LEU A 15 -1.66 21.17 21.02
C LEU A 15 -1.37 22.56 20.41
N ASP A 16 -1.64 22.71 19.12
CA ASP A 16 -1.44 23.95 18.37
C ASP A 16 -2.38 25.10 18.77
N ASP A 17 -3.44 24.80 19.52
CA ASP A 17 -4.31 25.79 20.17
C ASP A 17 -3.83 26.21 21.58
N GLY A 18 -2.67 25.70 22.02
CA GLY A 18 -2.09 25.95 23.33
C GLY A 18 -2.58 25.01 24.45
N THR A 19 -3.55 24.13 24.17
CA THR A 19 -4.04 23.14 25.14
C THR A 19 -2.92 22.21 25.58
N ARG A 20 -2.82 21.97 26.89
CA ARG A 20 -1.83 21.06 27.48
C ARG A 20 -2.51 19.77 27.91
N LEU A 21 -2.16 18.65 27.29
CA LEU A 21 -2.65 17.32 27.65
C LEU A 21 -1.63 16.63 28.56
N PRO A 22 -1.94 16.37 29.85
CA PRO A 22 -1.05 15.62 30.73
C PRO A 22 -0.79 14.21 30.19
N ALA A 23 0.48 13.82 30.10
CA ALA A 23 0.89 12.54 29.57
C ALA A 23 2.18 12.02 30.23
N GLY A 24 2.10 10.83 30.84
CA GLY A 24 3.29 10.13 31.36
C GLY A 24 4.09 9.40 30.28
N ALA A 25 3.49 9.15 29.12
CA ALA A 25 4.12 8.58 27.94
C ALA A 25 3.43 9.13 26.68
N VAL A 26 4.20 9.26 25.60
CA VAL A 26 3.70 9.70 24.28
C VAL A 26 4.16 8.70 23.22
N VAL A 27 3.23 8.21 22.42
CA VAL A 27 3.50 7.34 21.27
C VAL A 27 3.38 8.17 19.99
N VAL A 28 4.44 8.22 19.20
CA VAL A 28 4.49 9.00 17.95
C VAL A 28 4.29 8.06 16.76
N GLY A 29 3.08 8.04 16.21
CA GLY A 29 2.69 7.23 15.06
C GLY A 29 2.33 8.08 13.83
N ILE A 30 3.20 9.01 13.43
CA ILE A 30 2.93 9.99 12.35
C ILE A 30 3.46 9.58 10.97
N GLY A 31 3.83 8.32 10.81
CA GLY A 31 4.47 7.78 9.60
C GLY A 31 5.96 7.53 9.78
N ALA A 32 6.56 6.90 8.76
CA ALA A 32 7.97 6.54 8.71
C ALA A 32 8.66 7.22 7.52
N ARG A 33 9.98 7.41 7.63
CA ARG A 33 10.83 7.86 6.53
C ARG A 33 11.86 6.76 6.20
N PRO A 34 12.19 6.54 4.92
CA PRO A 34 13.28 5.67 4.52
C PRO A 34 14.59 5.95 5.28
N ALA A 35 15.22 4.91 5.80
CA ALA A 35 16.50 5.00 6.53
C ALA A 35 17.70 5.03 5.58
N THR A 36 17.72 6.01 4.67
CA THR A 36 18.61 6.08 3.50
C THR A 36 19.63 7.22 3.57
N ALA A 37 19.67 7.98 4.67
CA ALA A 37 20.56 9.14 4.80
C ALA A 37 22.05 8.82 4.58
N TRP A 38 22.47 7.58 4.87
CA TRP A 38 23.84 7.09 4.65
C TRP A 38 24.21 6.95 3.16
N LEU A 39 23.24 6.97 2.25
CA LEU A 39 23.46 6.95 0.80
C LEU A 39 23.86 8.31 0.23
N ALA A 40 23.88 9.37 1.04
CA ALA A 40 24.33 10.68 0.60
C ALA A 40 25.74 10.61 -0.01
N GLY A 41 25.89 11.07 -1.26
CA GLY A 41 27.17 11.04 -1.98
C GLY A 41 27.52 9.70 -2.65
N SER A 42 26.68 8.67 -2.53
CA SER A 42 26.92 7.35 -3.16
C SER A 42 26.69 7.32 -4.67
N GLY A 43 25.93 8.28 -5.22
CA GLY A 43 25.47 8.27 -6.61
C GLY A 43 24.16 7.49 -6.84
N ILE A 44 23.61 6.84 -5.80
CA ILE A 44 22.26 6.25 -5.85
C ILE A 44 21.22 7.38 -5.85
N GLU A 45 20.29 7.34 -6.80
CA GLU A 45 19.19 8.29 -6.91
C GLU A 45 18.20 8.11 -5.75
N LEU A 46 17.92 9.23 -5.06
CA LEU A 46 16.92 9.30 -3.99
C LEU A 46 15.76 10.20 -4.40
N GLY A 47 14.55 9.79 -4.05
CA GLY A 47 13.31 10.51 -4.32
C GLY A 47 12.98 11.59 -3.29
N ALA A 48 11.82 12.20 -3.44
CA ALA A 48 11.40 13.35 -2.64
C ALA A 48 11.19 13.01 -1.15
N HIS A 49 10.95 11.75 -0.81
CA HIS A 49 10.80 11.28 0.57
C HIS A 49 12.07 10.60 1.10
N GLY A 50 13.18 10.64 0.34
CA GLY A 50 14.45 10.00 0.65
C GLY A 50 14.52 8.52 0.28
N GLU A 51 13.47 7.95 -0.29
CA GLU A 51 13.47 6.59 -0.81
C GLU A 51 14.45 6.41 -1.98
N VAL A 52 15.00 5.21 -2.15
CA VAL A 52 15.74 4.85 -3.36
C VAL A 52 14.77 4.75 -4.52
N VAL A 53 15.07 5.45 -5.62
CA VAL A 53 14.26 5.40 -6.84
C VAL A 53 14.68 4.16 -7.63
N ALA A 54 13.93 3.07 -7.49
CA ALA A 54 14.19 1.85 -8.22
C ALA A 54 13.40 1.79 -9.54
N ASP A 55 13.95 1.09 -10.53
CA ASP A 55 13.25 0.79 -11.78
C ASP A 55 12.19 -0.31 -11.59
N ARG A 56 11.50 -0.66 -12.68
CA ARG A 56 10.46 -1.71 -12.68
C ARG A 56 10.99 -3.13 -12.35
N ARG A 57 12.31 -3.31 -12.25
CA ARG A 57 12.99 -4.56 -11.87
C ARG A 57 13.63 -4.47 -10.48
N LEU A 58 13.37 -3.37 -9.76
CA LEU A 58 13.93 -3.02 -8.46
C LEU A 58 15.44 -2.74 -8.48
N ALA A 59 16.01 -2.42 -9.64
CA ALA A 59 17.39 -1.94 -9.77
C ALA A 59 17.48 -0.45 -9.46
N THR A 60 18.55 -0.02 -8.82
CA THR A 60 18.83 1.40 -8.55
C THR A 60 19.43 2.11 -9.77
N SER A 61 19.82 3.37 -9.62
CA SER A 61 20.58 4.11 -10.64
C SER A 61 22.00 3.60 -10.87
N LEU A 62 22.53 2.74 -9.98
CA LEU A 62 23.85 2.12 -10.11
C LEU A 62 23.74 0.67 -10.60
N PRO A 63 24.70 0.21 -11.43
CA PRO A 63 24.71 -1.17 -11.92
C PRO A 63 24.88 -2.16 -10.77
N ASP A 64 24.22 -3.30 -10.87
CA ASP A 64 24.28 -4.42 -9.91
C ASP A 64 23.88 -4.07 -8.46
N VAL A 65 23.26 -2.91 -8.26
CA VAL A 65 22.71 -2.46 -6.97
C VAL A 65 21.20 -2.41 -7.05
N TYR A 66 20.53 -3.01 -6.07
CA TYR A 66 19.08 -3.15 -6.00
C TYR A 66 18.53 -2.57 -4.70
N ALA A 67 17.26 -2.16 -4.70
CA ALA A 67 16.57 -1.66 -3.52
C ALA A 67 15.19 -2.30 -3.37
N VAL A 68 14.85 -2.72 -2.16
CA VAL A 68 13.65 -3.52 -1.86
C VAL A 68 13.05 -3.12 -0.51
N GLY A 69 11.75 -3.32 -0.35
CA GLY A 69 11.04 -3.01 0.89
C GLY A 69 10.83 -1.52 1.11
N ASP A 70 10.74 -1.12 2.37
CA ASP A 70 10.26 0.21 2.77
C ASP A 70 11.17 1.37 2.31
N CYS A 71 12.42 1.09 1.93
CA CYS A 71 13.35 2.11 1.45
C CYS A 71 13.27 2.35 -0.06
N ALA A 72 12.45 1.60 -0.81
CA ALA A 72 12.45 1.63 -2.27
C ALA A 72 11.08 2.04 -2.83
N SER A 73 11.08 2.98 -3.75
CA SER A 73 9.94 3.21 -4.63
C SER A 73 10.14 2.52 -5.97
N PHE A 74 9.03 2.19 -6.63
CA PHE A 74 9.03 1.53 -7.93
C PHE A 74 7.87 2.05 -8.80
N PRO A 75 8.04 2.13 -10.13
CA PRO A 75 6.95 2.45 -11.03
C PRO A 75 5.96 1.27 -11.09
N SER A 76 4.67 1.54 -10.86
CA SER A 76 3.59 0.57 -11.09
C SER A 76 2.93 0.84 -12.44
N GLY A 77 3.03 -0.14 -13.35
CA GLY A 77 2.33 -0.09 -14.63
C GLY A 77 0.81 -0.15 -14.45
N ARG A 78 0.35 -0.92 -13.45
CA ARG A 78 -1.07 -1.05 -13.10
C ARG A 78 -1.72 0.27 -12.69
N TYR A 79 -1.03 1.07 -11.87
CA TYR A 79 -1.60 2.30 -11.34
C TYR A 79 -1.21 3.54 -12.15
N GLY A 80 -0.17 3.46 -12.99
CA GLY A 80 0.31 4.58 -13.80
C GLY A 80 1.15 5.58 -13.01
N GLU A 81 1.58 5.21 -11.81
CA GLU A 81 2.32 6.07 -10.88
C GLU A 81 3.44 5.29 -10.19
N ARG A 82 4.28 6.01 -9.44
CA ARG A 82 5.34 5.41 -8.62
C ARG A 82 4.83 5.20 -7.21
N LEU A 83 4.94 3.97 -6.75
CA LEU A 83 4.51 3.57 -5.42
C LEU A 83 5.69 3.55 -4.45
N LEU A 84 5.42 4.00 -3.22
CA LEU A 84 6.26 3.80 -2.05
C LEU A 84 5.42 3.04 -1.01
N VAL A 85 5.72 1.75 -0.80
CA VAL A 85 4.89 0.84 0.00
C VAL A 85 5.64 0.39 1.25
N HIS A 86 5.21 0.91 2.41
CA HIS A 86 5.77 0.58 3.73
C HIS A 86 5.01 -0.58 4.39
N HIS A 87 5.17 -1.80 3.87
CA HIS A 87 4.47 -2.97 4.39
C HIS A 87 5.24 -4.27 4.19
N TRP A 88 5.07 -5.20 5.14
CA TRP A 88 5.78 -6.47 5.19
C TRP A 88 5.62 -7.32 3.90
N ASP A 89 4.45 -7.31 3.25
CA ASP A 89 4.25 -8.08 2.01
C ASP A 89 5.13 -7.52 0.89
N ASN A 90 5.24 -6.19 0.76
CA ASN A 90 6.12 -5.55 -0.22
C ASN A 90 7.59 -5.90 0.04
N ALA A 91 8.02 -5.79 1.31
CA ALA A 91 9.36 -6.18 1.74
C ALA A 91 9.65 -7.67 1.55
N LEU A 92 8.63 -8.54 1.56
CA LEU A 92 8.79 -9.97 1.31
C LEU A 92 8.82 -10.32 -0.19
N GLN A 93 7.98 -9.71 -1.02
CA GLN A 93 7.89 -10.05 -2.44
C GLN A 93 9.01 -9.43 -3.27
N GLY A 94 9.39 -8.18 -3.02
CA GLY A 94 10.41 -7.47 -3.80
C GLY A 94 11.75 -8.22 -3.94
N PRO A 95 12.34 -8.74 -2.84
CA PRO A 95 13.58 -9.52 -2.91
C PRO A 95 13.50 -10.75 -3.80
N ARG A 96 12.32 -11.39 -3.94
CA ARG A 96 12.14 -12.56 -4.80
C ARG A 96 12.31 -12.18 -6.27
N THR A 97 11.73 -11.05 -6.69
CA THR A 97 11.89 -10.53 -8.05
C THR A 97 13.35 -10.18 -8.35
N VAL A 98 14.03 -9.53 -7.40
CA VAL A 98 15.47 -9.23 -7.54
C VAL A 98 16.28 -10.51 -7.71
N ALA A 99 16.09 -11.51 -6.84
CA ALA A 99 16.82 -12.77 -6.91
C ALA A 99 16.61 -13.49 -8.26
N VAL A 100 15.38 -13.53 -8.77
CA VAL A 100 15.07 -14.09 -10.09
C VAL A 100 15.80 -13.33 -11.20
N ASN A 101 15.83 -12.01 -11.14
CA ASN A 101 16.50 -11.18 -12.15
C ASN A 101 18.02 -11.34 -12.12
N VAL A 102 18.64 -11.39 -10.94
CA VAL A 102 20.09 -11.61 -10.77
C VAL A 102 20.50 -12.98 -11.32
N LEU A 103 19.79 -14.05 -10.96
CA LEU A 103 20.06 -15.41 -11.48
C LEU A 103 19.72 -15.55 -12.96
N GLY A 104 18.69 -14.85 -13.42
CA GLY A 104 18.25 -14.80 -14.81
C GLY A 104 19.29 -14.15 -15.71
N ALA A 105 19.89 -13.05 -15.28
CA ALA A 105 20.94 -12.36 -16.02
C ALA A 105 22.15 -13.26 -16.28
N ALA A 106 22.56 -14.06 -15.29
CA ALA A 106 23.65 -15.02 -15.43
C ALA A 106 23.34 -16.17 -16.42
N THR A 107 22.06 -16.41 -16.73
CA THR A 107 21.58 -17.50 -17.58
C THR A 107 20.90 -17.04 -18.87
N GLY A 108 20.95 -15.73 -19.18
CA GLY A 108 20.35 -15.14 -20.39
C GLY A 108 18.81 -15.16 -20.40
N ARG A 109 18.16 -15.22 -19.23
CA ARG A 109 16.69 -15.15 -19.12
C ARG A 109 16.20 -13.71 -19.16
N GLU A 110 15.01 -13.52 -19.72
CA GLU A 110 14.33 -12.22 -19.73
C GLU A 110 14.01 -11.76 -18.29
N PRO A 111 14.26 -10.50 -17.93
CA PRO A 111 13.95 -9.96 -16.62
C PRO A 111 12.44 -9.92 -16.31
N VAL A 112 12.11 -10.18 -15.06
CA VAL A 112 10.76 -10.07 -14.50
C VAL A 112 10.54 -8.66 -13.95
N VAL A 113 9.34 -8.13 -14.19
CA VAL A 113 8.87 -6.84 -13.68
C VAL A 113 8.22 -7.01 -12.30
N TYR A 114 8.48 -6.06 -11.40
CA TYR A 114 7.80 -5.94 -10.11
C TYR A 114 6.62 -4.97 -10.23
N ASP A 115 5.40 -5.50 -10.31
CA ASP A 115 4.16 -4.71 -10.35
C ASP A 115 3.04 -5.39 -9.53
N PRO A 116 3.24 -5.57 -8.21
CA PRO A 116 2.29 -6.28 -7.36
C PRO A 116 1.00 -5.48 -7.16
N VAL A 117 -0.07 -6.16 -6.75
CA VAL A 117 -1.20 -5.50 -6.07
C VAL A 117 -0.79 -5.29 -4.61
N PRO A 118 -0.61 -4.03 -4.14
CA PRO A 118 -0.26 -3.77 -2.75
C PRO A 118 -1.26 -4.41 -1.80
N TYR A 119 -0.79 -4.89 -0.66
CA TYR A 119 -1.62 -5.49 0.37
C TYR A 119 -1.22 -4.89 1.72
N PHE A 120 -2.20 -4.64 2.57
CA PHE A 120 -2.03 -4.18 3.94
C PHE A 120 -3.05 -4.85 4.87
N TRP A 121 -2.72 -4.99 6.15
CA TRP A 121 -3.70 -5.34 7.17
C TRP A 121 -3.42 -4.63 8.50
N SER A 122 -4.46 -4.49 9.29
CA SER A 122 -4.40 -3.98 10.66
C SER A 122 -5.40 -4.73 11.52
N GLU A 123 -5.03 -4.98 12.77
CA GLU A 123 -5.96 -5.45 13.78
C GLU A 123 -6.21 -4.32 14.79
N GLN A 124 -7.46 -3.94 14.96
CA GLN A 124 -7.85 -2.87 15.87
C GLN A 124 -9.05 -3.32 16.68
N PHE A 125 -8.89 -3.43 18.00
CA PHE A 125 -9.97 -3.81 18.92
C PHE A 125 -10.70 -5.10 18.48
N GLY A 126 -9.94 -6.12 18.04
CA GLY A 126 -10.48 -7.40 17.57
C GLY A 126 -11.10 -7.38 16.17
N ARG A 127 -11.03 -6.25 15.45
CA ARG A 127 -11.45 -6.15 14.05
C ARG A 127 -10.24 -6.28 13.14
N PHE A 128 -10.31 -7.27 12.24
CA PHE A 128 -9.30 -7.46 11.22
C PHE A 128 -9.66 -6.66 9.97
N VAL A 129 -8.90 -5.61 9.70
CA VAL A 129 -9.04 -4.70 8.56
C VAL A 129 -7.99 -5.06 7.53
N GLN A 130 -8.42 -5.34 6.31
CA GLN A 130 -7.53 -5.75 5.22
C GLN A 130 -7.75 -4.85 4.02
N TYR A 131 -6.67 -4.47 3.34
CA TYR A 131 -6.69 -3.57 2.19
C TYR A 131 -5.86 -4.16 1.07
N ALA A 132 -6.38 -4.14 -0.15
CA ALA A 132 -5.67 -4.54 -1.35
C ALA A 132 -5.81 -3.47 -2.43
N GLY A 133 -4.71 -3.18 -3.13
CA GLY A 133 -4.64 -2.26 -4.25
C GLY A 133 -4.19 -0.85 -3.87
N HIS A 134 -4.52 0.10 -4.74
CA HIS A 134 -4.21 1.52 -4.57
C HIS A 134 -5.34 2.35 -5.18
N HIS A 135 -5.88 3.30 -4.42
CA HIS A 135 -7.15 3.96 -4.75
C HIS A 135 -7.04 5.46 -5.06
N ALA A 136 -5.84 6.03 -5.13
CA ALA A 136 -5.66 7.48 -5.31
C ALA A 136 -6.40 8.03 -6.53
N ASP A 137 -6.33 7.35 -7.67
CA ASP A 137 -7.02 7.73 -8.91
C ASP A 137 -8.40 7.07 -9.09
N ALA A 138 -9.05 6.60 -8.01
CA ALA A 138 -10.38 6.04 -8.12
C ALA A 138 -11.42 7.15 -8.36
N ASP A 139 -12.37 6.92 -9.28
CA ASP A 139 -13.45 7.85 -9.60
C ASP A 139 -14.78 7.46 -8.95
N ARG A 140 -14.90 6.22 -8.46
CA ARG A 140 -16.11 5.72 -7.80
C ARG A 140 -15.79 4.85 -6.59
N THR A 141 -16.52 5.09 -5.51
CA THR A 141 -16.49 4.29 -4.28
C THR A 141 -17.81 3.52 -4.15
N VAL A 142 -17.74 2.20 -3.89
CA VAL A 142 -18.90 1.32 -3.72
C VAL A 142 -18.81 0.65 -2.35
N TRP A 143 -19.81 0.91 -1.50
CA TRP A 143 -19.94 0.29 -0.18
C TRP A 143 -20.66 -1.05 -0.27
N ARG A 144 -20.19 -2.04 0.49
CA ARG A 144 -20.73 -3.40 0.55
C ARG A 144 -21.03 -3.76 2.01
N GLY A 145 -22.29 -3.61 2.40
CA GLY A 145 -22.72 -3.76 3.79
C GLY A 145 -22.61 -2.45 4.59
N ASP A 146 -22.83 -2.53 5.90
CA ASP A 146 -22.87 -1.38 6.81
C ASP A 146 -21.60 -1.33 7.68
N PRO A 147 -20.85 -0.21 7.70
CA PRO A 147 -19.69 -0.03 8.57
C PRO A 147 -19.97 -0.08 10.08
N ALA A 148 -21.23 0.10 10.49
CA ALA A 148 -21.67 -0.08 11.87
C ALA A 148 -21.66 -1.56 12.29
N GLU A 149 -21.76 -2.47 11.32
CA GLU A 149 -21.79 -3.92 11.53
C GLU A 149 -20.39 -4.54 11.62
N ALA A 150 -20.34 -5.82 12.02
CA ALA A 150 -19.08 -6.53 12.18
C ALA A 150 -18.35 -6.84 10.87
N ALA A 151 -19.07 -6.88 9.73
CA ALA A 151 -18.52 -7.29 8.43
C ALA A 151 -19.01 -6.41 7.29
N TRP A 152 -18.07 -5.78 6.58
CA TRP A 152 -18.34 -4.88 5.46
C TRP A 152 -17.10 -4.73 4.58
N SER A 153 -17.29 -4.21 3.36
CA SER A 153 -16.20 -3.89 2.44
C SER A 153 -16.44 -2.56 1.73
N VAL A 154 -15.38 -1.96 1.22
CA VAL A 154 -15.43 -0.81 0.30
C VAL A 154 -14.60 -1.15 -0.93
N CYS A 155 -15.18 -1.00 -2.11
CA CYS A 155 -14.52 -1.17 -3.40
C CYS A 155 -14.28 0.20 -4.04
N TRP A 156 -13.11 0.40 -4.61
CA TRP A 156 -12.78 1.58 -5.40
C TRP A 156 -12.62 1.18 -6.87
N LEU A 157 -13.33 1.90 -7.74
CA LEU A 157 -13.29 1.72 -9.18
C LEU A 157 -12.59 2.90 -9.86
N ARG A 158 -11.96 2.60 -10.99
CA ARG A 158 -11.52 3.58 -12.01
C ARG A 158 -12.19 3.16 -13.31
N GLY A 159 -13.17 3.94 -13.78
CA GLY A 159 -14.15 3.48 -14.75
C GLY A 159 -14.90 2.26 -14.21
N SER A 160 -14.86 1.15 -14.95
CA SER A 160 -15.44 -0.14 -14.51
C SER A 160 -14.43 -1.03 -13.78
N ARG A 161 -13.14 -0.70 -13.71
CA ARG A 161 -12.12 -1.61 -13.14
C ARG A 161 -11.96 -1.46 -11.65
N LEU A 162 -11.87 -2.58 -10.93
CA LEU A 162 -11.51 -2.59 -9.51
C LEU A 162 -10.03 -2.25 -9.32
N VAL A 163 -9.74 -1.14 -8.64
CA VAL A 163 -8.36 -0.68 -8.38
C VAL A 163 -7.93 -0.88 -6.94
N ALA A 164 -8.88 -0.91 -6.00
CA ALA A 164 -8.62 -1.25 -4.61
C ALA A 164 -9.87 -1.78 -3.88
N LEU A 165 -9.65 -2.41 -2.73
CA LEU A 165 -10.68 -2.90 -1.83
C LEU A 165 -10.19 -2.82 -0.39
N LEU A 166 -11.06 -2.41 0.53
CA LEU A 166 -10.92 -2.58 1.97
C LEU A 166 -11.99 -3.56 2.44
N ALA A 167 -11.63 -4.49 3.32
CA ALA A 167 -12.53 -5.50 3.88
C ALA A 167 -12.33 -5.60 5.39
N VAL A 168 -13.43 -5.55 6.15
CA VAL A 168 -13.48 -5.80 7.58
C VAL A 168 -14.35 -7.01 7.82
N GLY A 169 -13.83 -8.05 8.48
CA GLY A 169 -14.60 -9.29 8.71
C GLY A 169 -15.01 -10.03 7.42
N ARG A 170 -14.39 -9.71 6.27
CA ARG A 170 -14.73 -10.26 4.95
C ARG A 170 -13.51 -10.80 4.19
N PRO A 171 -12.82 -11.84 4.69
CA PRO A 171 -11.60 -12.38 4.06
C PRO A 171 -11.84 -12.90 2.64
N ARG A 172 -13.05 -13.37 2.33
CA ARG A 172 -13.43 -13.80 0.97
C ARG A 172 -13.44 -12.65 -0.03
N ASP A 173 -13.94 -11.48 0.38
CA ASP A 173 -13.93 -10.29 -0.47
C ASP A 173 -12.49 -9.91 -0.77
N LEU A 174 -11.61 -9.87 0.24
CA LEU A 174 -10.19 -9.57 0.01
C LEU A 174 -9.52 -10.54 -0.98
N ALA A 175 -9.68 -11.85 -0.76
CA ALA A 175 -9.04 -12.86 -1.60
C ALA A 175 -9.51 -12.79 -3.06
N GLN A 176 -10.80 -12.51 -3.29
CA GLN A 176 -11.35 -12.33 -4.63
C GLN A 176 -10.93 -10.99 -5.24
N GLY A 177 -11.04 -9.90 -4.46
CA GLY A 177 -10.70 -8.55 -4.88
C GLY A 177 -9.25 -8.43 -5.33
N ARG A 178 -8.28 -9.01 -4.59
CA ARG A 178 -6.87 -8.99 -4.99
C ARG A 178 -6.65 -9.60 -6.38
N ARG A 179 -7.31 -10.72 -6.68
CA ARG A 179 -7.22 -11.39 -8.00
C ARG A 179 -7.89 -10.58 -9.11
N LEU A 180 -9.04 -9.97 -8.82
CA LEU A 180 -9.75 -9.11 -9.77
C LEU A 180 -8.95 -7.85 -10.11
N ILE A 181 -8.32 -7.23 -9.11
CA ILE A 181 -7.40 -6.09 -9.30
C ILE A 181 -6.19 -6.52 -10.12
N GLU A 182 -5.62 -7.69 -9.81
CA GLU A 182 -4.46 -8.26 -10.53
C GLU A 182 -4.78 -8.50 -12.01
N ALA A 183 -5.98 -9.02 -12.31
CA ALA A 183 -6.46 -9.27 -13.67
C ALA A 183 -6.97 -8.01 -14.39
N GLY A 184 -7.13 -6.88 -13.70
CA GLY A 184 -7.71 -5.65 -14.26
C GLY A 184 -9.17 -5.83 -14.70
N THR A 185 -9.91 -6.67 -13.98
CA THR A 185 -11.29 -7.06 -14.34
C THR A 185 -12.25 -5.89 -14.26
N GLU A 186 -13.13 -5.79 -15.26
CA GLU A 186 -14.25 -4.84 -15.28
C GLU A 186 -15.41 -5.37 -14.44
N MET A 187 -16.04 -4.47 -13.70
CA MET A 187 -17.04 -4.75 -12.68
C MET A 187 -18.36 -4.08 -13.03
N ASP A 188 -19.47 -4.78 -12.78
CA ASP A 188 -20.79 -4.19 -12.68
C ASP A 188 -20.91 -3.57 -11.29
N ALA A 189 -20.95 -2.24 -11.23
CA ALA A 189 -20.94 -1.52 -9.98
C ALA A 189 -22.25 -1.64 -9.17
N GLU A 190 -23.37 -1.96 -9.80
CA GLU A 190 -24.64 -2.21 -9.10
C GLU A 190 -24.59 -3.60 -8.46
N ALA A 191 -24.19 -4.62 -9.23
CA ALA A 191 -23.91 -5.96 -8.70
C ALA A 191 -22.85 -5.94 -7.59
N LEU A 192 -21.86 -5.05 -7.70
CA LEU A 192 -20.79 -4.88 -6.74
C LEU A 192 -21.26 -4.25 -5.43
N ALA A 193 -22.41 -3.60 -5.36
CA ALA A 193 -22.93 -3.07 -4.10
C ALA A 193 -23.53 -4.17 -3.20
N ASP A 194 -24.00 -5.27 -3.80
CA ASP A 194 -24.64 -6.37 -3.07
C ASP A 194 -23.63 -7.18 -2.23
N PRO A 195 -23.69 -7.11 -0.88
CA PRO A 195 -22.78 -7.83 -0.02
C PRO A 195 -23.01 -9.35 0.00
N ALA A 196 -24.18 -9.85 -0.41
CA ALA A 196 -24.48 -11.28 -0.47
C ALA A 196 -23.88 -11.93 -1.74
N ARG A 197 -23.65 -11.14 -2.79
CA ARG A 197 -23.02 -11.58 -4.02
C ARG A 197 -21.50 -11.70 -3.86
N PRO A 198 -20.87 -12.83 -4.25
CA PRO A 198 -19.41 -12.92 -4.34
C PRO A 198 -18.85 -11.91 -5.34
N LEU A 199 -17.74 -11.23 -5.01
CA LEU A 199 -17.11 -10.23 -5.89
C LEU A 199 -16.82 -10.77 -7.30
N LYS A 200 -16.33 -12.00 -7.40
CA LYS A 200 -16.03 -12.65 -8.69
C LYS A 200 -17.26 -12.88 -9.59
N SER A 201 -18.46 -12.64 -9.07
CA SER A 201 -19.74 -12.75 -9.79
C SER A 201 -20.40 -11.39 -10.01
N ALA A 202 -19.70 -10.30 -9.69
CA ALA A 202 -20.10 -8.92 -9.96
C ALA A 202 -19.24 -8.29 -11.07
N THR A 203 -18.74 -9.11 -11.99
CA THR A 203 -17.99 -8.66 -13.17
C THR A 203 -18.96 -8.16 -14.24
N ALA A 204 -18.53 -7.21 -15.06
CA ALA A 204 -19.29 -6.73 -16.23
C ALA A 204 -19.36 -7.78 -17.35
#